data_AF-A0A7T5UR28-F1
#
_entry.id   AF-A0A7T5UR28-F1
#
_cell.length_a   1.000
_cell.length_b   1.000
_cell.length_c   1.000
_cell.angle_alpha   90.00
_cell.angle_beta   90.00
_cell.angle_gamma   90.00
#
_symmetry.space_group_name_H-M   'P 1'
#
loop_
_entity.id
_entity.type
_entity.pdbx_description
1 polymer ?
#
loop_
_entity_poly.entity_id
_entity_poly.type
_entity_poly.pdbx_seq_one_letter_code
_entity_poly.pdbx_strand_id
1 'polypeptide(L)'
;MTRQKMKYKGIAVFGAPGSGKTTIAKLFLISFPRAKHIEAFDTVINPAASIKERLPENENGFIQQINKIFGTKIDKKISREKARNFFSYLKNRYSSAVIAKTIINIHQERFPGKFIVIAGIRGYRNSTFFKKNGYLVVYLKTPDKHLSARVSKRESFSQKDAEKERQIEERLFSTNKVEKIAHLSFNTAVTKQKEIVAQIRALVEVVECKKCVNTSTNLSNTIGKSGLCDVCERYVKNFSKTPLLKELKFLLSLKNSGKGKYDAMVGISGGKDSTATLYETKSMGFTPLAFSLDTHYYPKHIFPRAKQVAKRLSVDYEKIDARKYMRPVDRACFKKTADLYAEHDSLELKEKFRKWYVEGRRHYSIKCQHTIPFVRTCQLCRRLIVRAYYGEAQKHGVNVIILGINEWAGLSQDSESKKFVFSAIRKLQPFKNKPPVYIVHLPFLLQRKIKDTGKILRKLGWKIPRGERLIESNANSCLFAKAAENKARRMLGFHPDATRLAREVTVGFISKKQARLALEKIHNYNKSVRQVLKEAEII
;
A
#
# COMPACT_ATOMS: atom_id res chain seq x y z
N MET A 1 12.78 -4.16 -22.45
CA MET A 1 11.74 -3.13 -22.20
C MET A 1 10.71 -3.65 -21.19
N THR A 2 10.74 -3.16 -19.96
CA THR A 2 9.79 -3.52 -18.90
C THR A 2 8.39 -3.01 -19.25
N ARG A 3 7.40 -3.91 -19.33
CA ARG A 3 5.98 -3.56 -19.56
C ARG A 3 5.54 -2.60 -18.44
N GLN A 4 5.27 -1.34 -18.77
CA GLN A 4 4.86 -0.33 -17.79
C GLN A 4 3.56 -0.81 -17.11
N LYS A 5 3.63 -1.10 -15.81
CA LYS A 5 2.49 -1.64 -15.07
C LYS A 5 1.51 -0.52 -14.77
N MET A 6 0.28 -0.65 -15.24
CA MET A 6 -0.79 0.33 -15.04
C MET A 6 -1.61 -0.04 -13.79
N LYS A 7 -1.92 0.95 -12.95
CA LYS A 7 -2.71 0.76 -11.71
C LYS A 7 -4.19 0.46 -12.00
N TYR A 8 -4.71 0.95 -13.12
CA TYR A 8 -6.10 0.81 -13.54
C TYR A 8 -6.20 0.05 -14.87
N LYS A 9 -7.37 -0.52 -15.15
CA LYS A 9 -7.67 -1.15 -16.45
C LYS A 9 -7.86 -0.11 -17.56
N GLY A 10 -8.23 1.12 -17.19
CA GLY A 10 -8.50 2.20 -18.11
C GLY A 10 -8.92 3.48 -17.38
N ILE A 11 -9.23 4.53 -18.15
CA ILE A 11 -9.71 5.82 -17.68
C ILE A 11 -11.12 6.02 -18.24
N ALA A 12 -12.09 6.38 -17.39
CA ALA A 12 -13.43 6.78 -17.82
C ALA A 12 -13.64 8.25 -17.48
N VAL A 13 -13.85 9.09 -18.50
CA VAL A 13 -13.94 10.55 -18.36
C VAL A 13 -15.41 10.99 -18.34
N PHE A 14 -15.80 11.62 -17.24
CA PHE A 14 -17.14 12.16 -16.97
C PHE A 14 -17.12 13.69 -16.88
N GLY A 15 -18.28 14.31 -17.00
CA GLY A 15 -18.47 15.76 -16.92
C GLY A 15 -19.69 16.21 -17.71
N ALA A 16 -20.13 17.45 -17.49
CA ALA A 16 -21.26 18.05 -18.19
C ALA A 16 -21.02 18.16 -19.72
N PRO A 17 -22.06 18.31 -20.55
CA PRO A 17 -21.91 18.70 -21.96
C PRO A 17 -20.97 19.90 -22.13
N GLY A 18 -20.09 19.89 -23.12
CA GLY A 18 -19.15 21.02 -23.31
C GLY A 18 -17.94 21.05 -22.36
N SER A 19 -17.83 20.14 -21.39
CA SER A 19 -16.67 20.08 -20.48
C SER A 19 -15.36 19.58 -21.12
N GLY A 20 -15.39 19.19 -22.40
CA GLY A 20 -14.20 18.75 -23.13
C GLY A 20 -13.80 17.29 -22.91
N LYS A 21 -14.72 16.41 -22.49
CA LYS A 21 -14.47 14.97 -22.24
C LYS A 21 -13.69 14.27 -23.35
N THR A 22 -14.19 14.31 -24.58
CA THR A 22 -13.54 13.69 -25.74
C THR A 22 -12.18 14.32 -26.06
N THR A 23 -12.05 15.64 -25.88
CA THR A 23 -10.76 16.34 -26.08
C THR A 23 -9.71 15.86 -25.07
N ILE A 24 -10.06 15.82 -23.78
CA ILE A 24 -9.17 15.32 -22.73
C ILE A 24 -8.86 13.82 -22.92
N ALA A 25 -9.86 13.01 -23.30
CA ALA A 25 -9.66 11.60 -23.62
C ALA A 25 -8.66 11.40 -24.76
N LYS A 26 -8.73 12.19 -25.83
CA LYS A 26 -7.75 12.17 -26.93
C LYS A 26 -6.34 12.56 -26.46
N LEU A 27 -6.21 13.55 -25.57
CA LEU A 27 -4.90 13.89 -24.98
C LEU A 27 -4.31 12.76 -24.13
N PHE A 28 -5.16 11.99 -23.44
CA PHE A 28 -4.69 10.78 -22.75
C PHE A 28 -4.14 9.73 -23.72
N LEU A 29 -4.67 9.60 -24.94
CA LEU A 29 -4.11 8.65 -25.92
C LEU A 29 -2.68 9.04 -26.35
N ILE A 30 -2.37 10.33 -26.43
CA ILE A 30 -1.00 10.81 -26.70
C ILE A 30 -0.07 10.40 -25.56
N SER A 31 -0.54 10.49 -24.32
CA SER A 31 0.25 10.13 -23.13
C SER A 31 0.32 8.63 -22.85
N PHE A 32 -0.66 7.88 -23.37
CA PHE A 32 -0.75 6.43 -23.27
C PHE A 32 -0.87 5.85 -24.69
N PRO A 33 0.21 5.83 -25.49
CA PRO A 33 0.16 5.50 -26.92
C PRO A 33 -0.29 4.06 -27.22
N ARG A 34 -0.24 3.18 -26.22
CA ARG A 34 -0.74 1.79 -26.31
C ARG A 34 -2.20 1.63 -25.90
N ALA A 35 -2.86 2.71 -25.50
CA ALA A 35 -4.25 2.69 -25.07
C ALA A 35 -5.22 2.65 -26.26
N LYS A 36 -6.36 1.99 -26.08
CA LYS A 36 -7.48 2.04 -27.04
C LYS A 36 -8.49 3.09 -26.61
N HIS A 37 -9.05 3.82 -27.56
CA HIS A 37 -10.14 4.76 -27.31
C HIS A 37 -11.48 4.06 -27.50
N ILE A 38 -12.41 4.26 -26.58
CA ILE A 38 -13.81 3.86 -26.73
C ILE A 38 -14.67 5.10 -26.50
N GLU A 39 -15.42 5.50 -27.53
CA GLU A 39 -16.46 6.51 -27.42
C GLU A 39 -17.80 5.79 -27.22
N ALA A 40 -18.45 6.00 -26.07
CA ALA A 40 -19.67 5.27 -25.71
C ALA A 40 -20.80 5.47 -26.73
N PHE A 41 -20.84 6.66 -27.37
CA PHE A 41 -21.79 6.95 -28.42
C PHE A 41 -21.60 6.02 -29.62
N ASP A 42 -20.40 5.97 -30.18
CA ASP A 42 -20.08 5.15 -31.37
C ASP A 42 -20.13 3.65 -31.07
N THR A 43 -19.84 3.26 -29.82
CA THR A 43 -19.69 1.85 -29.44
C THR A 43 -20.98 1.21 -28.95
N VAL A 44 -21.88 1.97 -28.33
CA VAL A 44 -23.09 1.42 -27.70
C VAL A 44 -24.34 2.12 -28.20
N ILE A 45 -24.37 3.45 -28.15
CA ILE A 45 -25.62 4.21 -28.38
C ILE A 45 -26.02 4.15 -29.86
N ASN A 46 -25.10 4.45 -30.79
CA ASN A 46 -25.40 4.46 -32.21
C ASN A 46 -25.71 3.06 -32.76
N PRO A 47 -24.93 2.01 -32.41
CA PRO A 47 -25.28 0.63 -32.74
C PRO A 47 -26.63 0.19 -32.17
N ALA A 48 -26.90 0.45 -30.89
CA ALA A 48 -28.17 0.09 -30.30
C ALA A 48 -29.37 0.82 -30.95
N ALA A 49 -29.17 2.07 -31.37
CA ALA A 49 -30.20 2.85 -32.05
C ALA A 49 -30.50 2.32 -33.47
N SER A 50 -29.49 1.83 -34.20
CA SER A 50 -29.69 1.29 -35.54
C SER A 50 -30.45 -0.05 -35.55
N ILE A 51 -30.50 -0.75 -34.41
CA ILE A 51 -31.24 -2.01 -34.25
C ILE A 51 -32.37 -1.92 -33.21
N LYS A 52 -32.91 -0.72 -32.96
CA LYS A 52 -33.87 -0.46 -31.87
C LYS A 52 -35.00 -1.49 -31.77
N GLU A 53 -35.58 -1.88 -32.92
CA GLU A 53 -36.70 -2.82 -33.01
C GLU A 53 -36.31 -4.27 -32.71
N ARG A 54 -35.02 -4.61 -32.85
CA ARG A 54 -34.46 -5.95 -32.64
C ARG A 54 -33.65 -6.07 -31.35
N LEU A 55 -33.85 -5.13 -30.42
CA LEU A 55 -33.14 -5.15 -29.15
C LEU A 55 -33.70 -6.25 -28.23
N PRO A 56 -32.84 -7.10 -27.65
CA PRO A 56 -33.22 -8.15 -26.70
C PRO A 56 -34.07 -7.63 -25.54
N GLU A 57 -34.82 -8.53 -24.94
CA GLU A 57 -35.63 -8.17 -23.76
C GLU A 57 -34.77 -8.03 -22.51
N ASN A 58 -33.78 -8.91 -22.34
CA ASN A 58 -32.91 -8.90 -21.17
C ASN A 58 -31.56 -8.20 -21.44
N GLU A 59 -30.96 -7.66 -20.37
CA GLU A 59 -29.73 -6.87 -20.45
C GLU A 59 -28.51 -7.69 -20.91
N ASN A 60 -28.42 -8.97 -20.55
CA ASN A 60 -27.29 -9.82 -20.95
C ASN A 60 -27.31 -10.04 -22.47
N GLY A 61 -28.48 -10.34 -23.03
CA GLY A 61 -28.69 -10.44 -24.47
C GLY A 61 -28.34 -9.13 -25.18
N PHE A 62 -28.76 -7.98 -24.63
CA PHE A 62 -28.37 -6.67 -25.15
C PHE A 62 -26.84 -6.50 -25.21
N ILE A 63 -26.15 -6.78 -24.12
CA ILE A 63 -24.68 -6.66 -24.04
C ILE A 63 -24.01 -7.54 -25.11
N GLN A 64 -24.43 -8.80 -25.22
CA GLN A 64 -23.89 -9.75 -26.20
C GLN A 64 -24.15 -9.29 -27.64
N GLN A 65 -25.35 -8.79 -27.94
CA GLN A 65 -25.71 -8.33 -29.27
C GLN A 65 -24.90 -7.10 -29.68
N ILE A 66 -24.72 -6.11 -28.79
CA ILE A 66 -23.89 -4.93 -29.05
C ILE A 66 -22.43 -5.33 -29.24
N ASN A 67 -21.91 -6.28 -28.46
CA ASN A 67 -20.56 -6.78 -28.66
C ASN A 67 -20.40 -7.57 -29.98
N LYS A 68 -21.45 -8.29 -30.43
CA LYS A 68 -21.45 -8.98 -31.73
C LYS A 68 -21.30 -8.01 -32.91
N ILE A 69 -21.99 -6.87 -32.85
CA ILE A 69 -21.93 -5.82 -33.89
C ILE A 69 -20.83 -4.78 -33.63
N PHE A 70 -19.96 -5.00 -32.66
CA PHE A 70 -18.87 -4.07 -32.37
C PHE A 70 -17.92 -3.95 -33.56
N GLY A 71 -17.72 -2.72 -34.05
CA GLY A 71 -16.82 -2.41 -35.17
C GLY A 71 -17.47 -2.40 -36.56
N THR A 72 -18.76 -2.72 -36.68
CA THR A 72 -19.49 -2.55 -37.95
C THR A 72 -19.69 -1.07 -38.27
N LYS A 73 -19.50 -0.66 -39.53
CA LYS A 73 -19.82 0.71 -39.98
C LYS A 73 -21.33 0.92 -39.90
N ILE A 74 -21.74 2.03 -39.31
CA ILE A 74 -23.15 2.44 -39.22
C ILE A 74 -23.25 3.82 -39.87
N ASP A 75 -23.93 3.89 -41.00
CA ASP A 75 -23.98 5.10 -41.84
C ASP A 75 -24.89 6.19 -41.27
N LYS A 76 -25.87 5.81 -40.42
CA LYS A 76 -26.81 6.75 -39.79
C LYS A 76 -26.24 7.26 -38.47
N LYS A 77 -25.81 8.53 -38.42
CA LYS A 77 -25.54 9.24 -37.16
C LYS A 77 -26.81 9.87 -36.63
N ILE A 78 -27.27 9.41 -35.46
CA ILE A 78 -28.39 10.06 -34.77
C ILE A 78 -27.96 11.41 -34.18
N SER A 79 -28.88 12.39 -34.15
CA SER A 79 -28.64 13.69 -33.51
C SER A 79 -28.35 13.52 -32.01
N ARG A 80 -27.70 14.51 -31.38
CA ARG A 80 -27.43 14.47 -29.92
C ARG A 80 -28.69 14.34 -29.08
N GLU A 81 -29.76 15.01 -29.48
CA GLU A 81 -31.05 14.91 -28.81
C GLU A 81 -31.61 13.50 -28.90
N LYS A 82 -31.60 12.89 -30.09
CA LYS A 82 -31.98 11.49 -30.29
C LYS A 82 -31.08 10.55 -29.47
N ALA A 83 -29.78 10.81 -29.42
CA ALA A 83 -28.83 10.04 -28.61
C ALA A 83 -29.14 10.12 -27.11
N ARG A 84 -29.51 11.30 -26.61
CA ARG A 84 -29.88 11.52 -25.21
C ARG A 84 -31.19 10.79 -24.87
N ASN A 85 -32.20 10.94 -25.71
CA ASN A 85 -33.49 10.28 -25.52
C ASN A 85 -33.31 8.75 -25.57
N PHE A 86 -32.46 8.28 -26.48
CA PHE A 86 -32.13 6.87 -26.60
C PHE A 86 -31.33 6.33 -25.42
N PHE A 87 -30.41 7.13 -24.87
CA PHE A 87 -29.74 6.79 -23.61
C PHE A 87 -30.77 6.60 -22.48
N SER A 88 -31.74 7.50 -22.35
CA SER A 88 -32.80 7.38 -21.35
C SER A 88 -33.65 6.13 -21.58
N TYR A 89 -33.96 5.82 -22.84
CA TYR A 89 -34.65 4.58 -23.22
C TYR A 89 -33.88 3.33 -22.75
N LEU A 90 -32.57 3.24 -23.05
CA LEU A 90 -31.74 2.11 -22.63
C LEU A 90 -31.65 2.00 -21.09
N LYS A 91 -31.53 3.13 -20.40
CA LYS A 91 -31.51 3.18 -18.93
C LYS A 91 -32.80 2.62 -18.32
N ASN A 92 -33.96 2.94 -18.91
CA ASN A 92 -35.26 2.54 -18.39
C ASN A 92 -35.62 1.09 -18.77
N ARG A 93 -35.23 0.65 -19.98
CA ARG A 93 -35.45 -0.73 -20.43
C ARG A 93 -34.57 -1.74 -19.71
N TYR A 94 -33.33 -1.37 -19.41
CA TYR A 94 -32.35 -2.23 -18.74
C TYR A 94 -31.98 -1.62 -17.39
N SER A 95 -30.69 -1.53 -17.06
CA SER A 95 -30.23 -0.82 -15.86
C SER A 95 -29.61 0.54 -16.17
N SER A 96 -29.59 1.41 -15.16
CA SER A 96 -28.88 2.70 -15.21
C SER A 96 -27.36 2.60 -15.41
N ALA A 97 -26.79 1.39 -15.40
CA ALA A 97 -25.38 1.11 -15.65
C ALA A 97 -25.13 0.31 -16.95
N VAL A 98 -26.16 0.10 -17.78
CA VAL A 98 -26.11 -0.79 -18.96
C VAL A 98 -24.97 -0.43 -19.93
N ILE A 99 -24.73 0.87 -20.16
CA ILE A 99 -23.65 1.32 -21.04
C ILE A 99 -22.27 0.99 -20.45
N ALA A 100 -22.06 1.21 -19.15
CA ALA A 100 -20.81 0.83 -18.49
C ALA A 100 -20.59 -0.69 -18.52
N LYS A 101 -21.63 -1.48 -18.27
CA LYS A 101 -21.59 -2.95 -18.35
C LYS A 101 -21.20 -3.42 -19.75
N THR A 102 -21.83 -2.86 -20.78
CA THR A 102 -21.56 -3.18 -22.19
C THR A 102 -20.11 -2.85 -22.58
N ILE A 103 -19.63 -1.66 -22.25
CA ILE A 103 -18.24 -1.26 -22.56
C ILE A 103 -17.23 -2.14 -21.81
N ILE A 104 -17.51 -2.53 -20.57
CA ILE A 104 -16.62 -3.41 -19.80
C ILE A 104 -16.57 -4.81 -20.41
N ASN A 105 -17.70 -5.35 -20.87
CA ASN A 105 -17.74 -6.63 -21.58
C ASN A 105 -16.94 -6.56 -22.89
N ILE A 106 -17.14 -5.53 -23.71
CA ILE A 106 -16.35 -5.29 -24.93
C ILE A 106 -14.85 -5.19 -24.62
N HIS A 107 -14.46 -4.49 -23.55
CA HIS A 107 -13.06 -4.45 -23.13
C HIS A 107 -12.53 -5.85 -22.81
N GLN A 108 -13.25 -6.62 -21.99
CA GLN A 108 -12.81 -7.95 -21.56
C GLN A 108 -12.64 -8.90 -22.75
N GLU A 109 -13.56 -8.88 -23.70
CA GLU A 109 -13.55 -9.83 -24.83
C GLU A 109 -12.70 -9.36 -26.02
N ARG A 110 -12.79 -8.08 -26.41
CA ARG A 110 -12.11 -7.55 -27.61
C ARG A 110 -10.73 -6.99 -27.34
N PHE A 111 -10.47 -6.53 -26.11
CA PHE A 111 -9.23 -5.84 -25.77
C PHE A 111 -8.58 -6.38 -24.48
N PRO A 112 -8.44 -7.71 -24.31
CA PRO A 112 -7.95 -8.30 -23.07
C PRO A 112 -6.55 -7.75 -22.70
N GLY A 113 -6.43 -7.20 -21.49
CA GLY A 113 -5.18 -6.67 -20.95
C GLY A 113 -4.68 -5.39 -21.62
N LYS A 114 -5.46 -4.75 -22.50
CA LYS A 114 -5.14 -3.42 -23.04
C LYS A 114 -5.61 -2.34 -22.06
N PHE A 115 -4.96 -1.18 -22.10
CA PHE A 115 -5.45 -0.01 -21.37
C PHE A 115 -6.49 0.72 -22.23
N ILE A 116 -7.64 1.09 -21.67
CA ILE A 116 -8.69 1.78 -22.44
C ILE A 116 -8.96 3.18 -21.89
N VAL A 117 -9.06 4.16 -22.77
CA VAL A 117 -9.58 5.50 -22.45
C VAL A 117 -11.00 5.60 -22.99
N ILE A 118 -11.95 5.89 -22.11
CA ILE A 118 -13.38 5.87 -22.41
C ILE A 118 -13.95 7.29 -22.27
N ALA A 119 -14.65 7.73 -23.30
CA ALA A 119 -15.36 9.01 -23.38
C ALA A 119 -16.84 8.80 -23.74
N GLY A 120 -17.62 9.90 -23.74
CA GLY A 120 -19.03 9.86 -24.16
C GLY A 120 -20.00 9.25 -23.16
N ILE A 121 -19.53 8.83 -22.00
CA ILE A 121 -20.36 8.23 -20.96
C ILE A 121 -21.05 9.32 -20.13
N ARG A 122 -22.25 9.01 -19.65
CA ARG A 122 -23.03 9.87 -18.76
C ARG A 122 -23.50 9.10 -17.53
N GLY A 123 -23.74 9.84 -16.45
CA GLY A 123 -24.51 9.37 -15.31
C GLY A 123 -23.77 8.68 -14.17
N TYR A 124 -24.30 8.89 -12.96
CA TYR A 124 -23.73 8.44 -11.68
C TYR A 124 -23.60 6.91 -11.53
N ARG A 125 -24.57 6.14 -12.04
CA ARG A 125 -24.55 4.67 -11.93
C ARG A 125 -23.48 4.06 -12.82
N ASN A 126 -23.29 4.57 -14.04
CA ASN A 126 -22.19 4.18 -14.93
C ASN A 126 -20.82 4.47 -14.28
N SER A 127 -20.61 5.66 -13.71
CA SER A 127 -19.33 6.00 -13.07
C SER A 127 -19.04 5.11 -11.85
N THR A 128 -20.05 4.84 -11.02
CA THR A 128 -19.94 3.89 -9.90
C THR A 128 -19.53 2.50 -10.40
N PHE A 129 -20.12 2.04 -11.50
CA PHE A 129 -19.82 0.73 -12.06
C PHE A 129 -18.40 0.64 -12.64
N PHE A 130 -17.92 1.67 -13.35
CA PHE A 130 -16.52 1.74 -13.80
C PHE A 130 -15.53 1.76 -12.65
N LYS A 131 -15.79 2.58 -11.62
CA LYS A 131 -14.97 2.62 -10.40
C LYS A 131 -14.90 1.24 -9.75
N LYS A 132 -16.06 0.57 -9.61
CA LYS A 132 -16.14 -0.78 -9.04
C LYS A 132 -15.38 -1.84 -9.86
N ASN A 133 -15.23 -1.64 -11.16
CA ASN A 133 -14.56 -2.58 -12.05
C ASN A 133 -13.08 -2.26 -12.33
N GLY A 134 -12.48 -1.33 -11.58
CA GLY A 134 -11.04 -1.04 -11.61
C GLY A 134 -10.61 -0.03 -12.67
N TYR A 135 -11.52 0.86 -13.09
CA TYR A 135 -11.23 1.97 -13.98
C TYR A 135 -11.07 3.28 -13.21
N LEU A 136 -10.14 4.12 -13.65
CA LEU A 136 -9.96 5.45 -13.12
C LEU A 136 -11.10 6.36 -13.61
N VAL A 137 -12.05 6.65 -12.72
CA VAL A 137 -13.09 7.65 -12.96
C VAL A 137 -12.55 9.06 -12.75
N VAL A 138 -12.61 9.88 -13.80
CA VAL A 138 -12.18 11.28 -13.82
C VAL A 138 -13.39 12.17 -14.09
N TYR A 139 -13.57 13.23 -13.31
CA TYR A 139 -14.63 14.21 -13.52
C TYR A 139 -14.05 15.54 -14.01
N LEU A 140 -14.64 16.10 -15.06
CA LEU A 140 -14.31 17.43 -15.57
C LEU A 140 -15.42 18.39 -15.18
N LYS A 141 -15.11 19.25 -14.21
CA LYS A 141 -15.94 20.37 -13.77
C LYS A 141 -15.66 21.57 -14.66
N THR A 142 -16.70 22.26 -15.08
CA THR A 142 -16.58 23.52 -15.82
C THR A 142 -17.62 24.48 -15.23
N PRO A 143 -17.26 25.75 -14.92
CA PRO A 143 -18.23 26.71 -14.42
C PRO A 143 -19.33 27.00 -15.43
N ASP A 144 -20.53 27.28 -14.93
CA ASP A 144 -21.79 27.37 -15.70
C ASP A 144 -21.71 28.34 -16.87
N LYS A 145 -21.20 29.57 -16.64
CA LYS A 145 -21.04 30.59 -17.70
C LYS A 145 -20.17 30.13 -18.87
N HIS A 146 -19.17 29.27 -18.63
CA HIS A 146 -18.29 28.75 -19.68
C HIS A 146 -18.87 27.54 -20.41
N LEU A 147 -19.78 26.79 -19.78
CA LEU A 147 -20.47 25.65 -20.41
C LEU A 147 -21.45 26.15 -21.47
N SER A 148 -22.33 27.08 -21.10
CA SER A 148 -23.39 27.58 -21.99
C SER A 148 -22.81 28.32 -23.20
N ALA A 149 -21.73 29.08 -23.03
CA ALA A 149 -21.00 29.70 -24.15
C ALA A 149 -20.37 28.67 -25.11
N ARG A 150 -19.80 27.56 -24.59
CA ARG A 150 -19.17 26.52 -25.41
C ARG A 150 -20.19 25.64 -26.14
N VAL A 151 -21.34 25.38 -25.53
CA VAL A 151 -22.44 24.62 -26.14
C VAL A 151 -23.13 25.48 -27.21
N SER A 152 -23.42 26.74 -26.90
CA SER A 152 -23.99 27.72 -27.84
C SER A 152 -23.11 27.90 -29.09
N LYS A 153 -21.80 28.12 -28.93
CA LYS A 153 -20.86 28.31 -30.05
C LYS A 153 -20.68 27.07 -30.94
N ARG A 154 -20.96 25.87 -30.43
CA ARG A 154 -20.74 24.60 -31.16
C ARG A 154 -21.98 24.15 -31.94
N GLU A 155 -23.17 24.53 -31.51
CA GLU A 155 -24.44 23.99 -32.00
C GLU A 155 -25.40 25.09 -32.51
N SER A 156 -24.94 26.35 -32.59
CA SER A 156 -25.73 27.51 -33.01
C SER A 156 -27.00 27.76 -32.17
N PHE A 157 -26.98 27.38 -30.89
CA PHE A 157 -28.10 27.60 -29.95
C PHE A 157 -28.01 28.95 -29.23
N SER A 158 -29.16 29.49 -28.80
CA SER A 158 -29.21 30.59 -27.84
C SER A 158 -28.64 30.15 -26.48
N GLN A 159 -28.11 31.07 -25.68
CA GLN A 159 -27.60 30.74 -24.33
C GLN A 159 -28.69 30.15 -23.41
N LYS A 160 -29.95 30.53 -23.63
CA LYS A 160 -31.11 30.10 -22.84
C LYS A 160 -31.48 28.63 -23.12
N ASP A 161 -31.39 28.21 -24.38
CA ASP A 161 -31.67 26.82 -24.78
C ASP A 161 -30.57 25.86 -24.31
N ALA A 162 -29.31 26.30 -24.36
CA ALA A 162 -28.18 25.54 -23.83
C ALA A 162 -28.30 25.27 -22.32
N GLU A 163 -28.83 26.23 -21.55
CA GLU A 163 -29.04 26.07 -20.11
C GLU A 163 -30.20 25.12 -19.80
N LYS A 164 -31.32 25.22 -20.53
CA LYS A 164 -32.47 24.31 -20.40
C LYS A 164 -32.06 22.87 -20.73
N GLU A 165 -31.26 22.67 -21.77
CA GLU A 165 -30.76 21.36 -22.18
C GLU A 165 -29.90 20.71 -21.07
N ARG A 166 -29.08 21.53 -20.40
CA ARG A 166 -28.20 21.12 -19.31
C ARG A 166 -28.98 20.65 -18.07
N GLN A 167 -30.02 21.39 -17.68
CA GLN A 167 -30.84 21.05 -16.51
C GLN A 167 -31.59 19.72 -16.70
N ILE A 168 -32.10 19.48 -17.91
CA ILE A 168 -32.72 18.21 -18.28
C ILE A 168 -31.72 17.06 -18.14
N GLU A 169 -30.50 17.23 -18.64
CA GLU A 169 -29.46 16.21 -18.52
C GLU A 169 -29.07 15.92 -17.06
N GLU A 170 -28.96 16.95 -16.22
CA GLU A 170 -28.61 16.76 -14.81
C GLU A 170 -29.72 16.01 -14.06
N ARG A 171 -30.99 16.32 -14.35
CA ARG A 171 -32.13 15.57 -13.80
C ARG A 171 -32.10 14.09 -14.20
N LEU A 172 -31.80 13.80 -15.47
CA LEU A 172 -31.83 12.43 -16.00
C LEU A 172 -30.63 11.57 -15.55
N PHE A 173 -29.44 12.17 -15.44
CA PHE A 173 -28.20 11.43 -15.26
C PHE A 173 -27.51 11.67 -13.91
N SER A 174 -27.88 12.74 -13.19
CA SER A 174 -27.23 13.16 -11.95
C SER A 174 -25.70 13.24 -12.11
N THR A 175 -25.24 13.87 -13.20
CA THR A 175 -23.83 13.87 -13.60
C THR A 175 -22.98 14.62 -12.58
N ASN A 176 -23.52 15.64 -11.91
CA ASN A 176 -22.81 16.35 -10.84
C ASN A 176 -22.54 15.45 -9.62
N LYS A 177 -23.35 14.42 -9.38
CA LYS A 177 -23.08 13.44 -8.30
C LYS A 177 -21.83 12.60 -8.59
N VAL A 178 -21.36 12.55 -9.84
CA VAL A 178 -20.11 11.85 -10.21
C VAL A 178 -18.91 12.50 -9.55
N GLU A 179 -18.91 13.83 -9.38
CA GLU A 179 -17.80 14.56 -8.73
C GLU A 179 -17.49 13.98 -7.34
N LYS A 180 -18.54 13.66 -6.56
CA LYS A 180 -18.41 13.12 -5.20
C LYS A 180 -17.76 11.74 -5.12
N ILE A 181 -17.78 10.98 -6.22
CA ILE A 181 -17.22 9.62 -6.25
C ILE A 181 -16.03 9.46 -7.19
N ALA A 182 -15.72 10.47 -8.00
CA ALA A 182 -14.58 10.42 -8.91
C ALA A 182 -13.27 10.24 -8.12
N HIS A 183 -12.27 9.63 -8.75
CA HIS A 183 -10.95 9.56 -8.14
C HIS A 183 -10.23 10.92 -8.24
N LEU A 184 -10.53 11.67 -9.30
CA LEU A 184 -10.03 13.01 -9.56
C LEU A 184 -11.14 13.86 -10.17
N SER A 185 -11.23 15.11 -9.72
CA SER A 185 -12.09 16.15 -10.30
C SER A 185 -11.19 17.32 -10.72
N PHE A 186 -11.38 17.83 -11.94
CA PHE A 186 -10.61 18.94 -12.48
C PHE A 186 -11.53 20.07 -12.91
N ASN A 187 -11.25 21.29 -12.44
CA ASN A 187 -11.93 22.47 -12.95
C ASN A 187 -11.24 22.95 -14.25
N THR A 188 -11.85 22.63 -15.40
CA THR A 188 -11.28 22.93 -16.72
C THR A 188 -11.21 24.41 -17.07
N ALA A 189 -11.75 25.31 -16.23
CA ALA A 189 -11.58 26.75 -16.39
C ALA A 189 -10.24 27.25 -15.84
N VAL A 190 -9.67 26.56 -14.85
CA VAL A 190 -8.44 26.98 -14.16
C VAL A 190 -7.29 25.98 -14.32
N THR A 191 -7.59 24.68 -14.47
CA THR A 191 -6.58 23.64 -14.64
C THR A 191 -6.23 23.48 -16.12
N LYS A 192 -4.96 23.71 -16.46
CA LYS A 192 -4.46 23.55 -17.84
C LYS A 192 -4.49 22.07 -18.26
N GLN A 193 -4.77 21.79 -19.53
CA GLN A 193 -4.86 20.41 -20.05
C GLN A 193 -3.59 19.59 -19.79
N LYS A 194 -2.39 20.18 -19.96
CA LYS A 194 -1.10 19.53 -19.67
C LYS A 194 -1.00 19.07 -18.21
N GLU A 195 -1.55 19.85 -17.28
CA GLU A 195 -1.54 19.54 -15.86
C GLU A 195 -2.49 18.38 -15.53
N ILE A 196 -3.70 18.38 -16.09
CA ILE A 196 -4.66 17.27 -15.98
C ILE A 196 -4.00 15.95 -16.41
N VAL A 197 -3.35 15.97 -17.58
CA VAL A 197 -2.64 14.81 -18.13
C VAL A 197 -1.50 14.35 -17.21
N ALA A 198 -0.69 15.27 -16.69
CA ALA A 198 0.41 14.94 -15.78
C ALA A 198 -0.08 14.29 -14.48
N GLN A 199 -1.14 14.83 -13.87
CA GLN A 199 -1.73 14.28 -12.65
C GLN A 199 -2.34 12.89 -12.88
N ILE A 200 -3.02 12.70 -14.02
CA ILE A 200 -3.57 11.40 -14.42
C ILE A 200 -2.46 10.39 -14.65
N ARG A 201 -1.41 10.76 -15.37
CA ARG A 201 -0.25 9.90 -15.62
C ARG A 201 0.41 9.44 -14.32
N ALA A 202 0.64 10.37 -13.37
CA ALA A 202 1.19 10.04 -12.06
C ALA A 202 0.32 9.05 -11.26
N LEU A 203 -1.01 9.09 -11.46
CA LEU A 203 -1.95 8.20 -10.77
C LEU A 203 -2.09 6.83 -11.47
N VAL A 204 -1.98 6.80 -12.79
CA VAL A 204 -2.17 5.60 -13.61
C VAL A 204 -0.90 4.77 -13.71
N GLU A 205 0.26 5.39 -13.87
CA GLU A 205 1.53 4.71 -13.97
C GLU A 205 2.02 4.29 -12.57
N VAL A 206 2.40 3.02 -12.43
CA VAL A 206 3.10 2.59 -11.22
C VAL A 206 4.54 3.13 -11.31
N VAL A 207 4.81 4.20 -10.58
CA VAL A 207 6.14 4.79 -10.44
C VAL A 207 6.86 4.05 -9.31
N GLU A 208 8.10 3.64 -9.54
CA GLU A 208 8.97 3.10 -8.50
C GLU A 208 9.99 4.15 -8.08
N CYS A 209 10.28 4.24 -6.78
CA CYS A 209 11.30 5.12 -6.24
C CYS A 209 12.66 4.80 -6.87
N LYS A 210 13.42 5.82 -7.29
CA LYS A 210 14.75 5.63 -7.90
C LYS A 210 15.72 4.90 -6.95
N LYS A 211 15.62 5.14 -5.64
CA LYS A 211 16.52 4.57 -4.62
C LYS A 211 16.07 3.22 -4.06
N CYS A 212 14.80 3.07 -3.68
CA CYS A 212 14.30 1.88 -2.97
C CYS A 212 13.17 1.17 -3.72
N VAL A 213 12.62 0.09 -3.14
CA VAL A 213 11.55 -0.73 -3.75
C VAL A 213 10.12 -0.21 -3.53
N ASN A 214 9.96 0.97 -2.92
CA ASN A 214 8.63 1.59 -2.81
C ASN A 214 8.10 2.01 -4.18
N THR A 215 6.79 1.92 -4.34
CA THR A 215 6.08 2.31 -5.56
C THR A 215 4.89 3.22 -5.23
N SER A 216 4.32 3.89 -6.24
CA SER A 216 3.12 4.72 -6.13
C SER A 216 1.85 3.94 -5.76
N THR A 217 1.90 2.60 -5.75
CA THR A 217 0.81 1.76 -5.24
C THR A 217 0.81 1.64 -3.72
N ASN A 218 1.95 1.87 -3.06
CA ASN A 218 2.01 1.89 -1.60
C ASN A 218 1.38 3.18 -1.08
N LEU A 219 0.15 3.05 -0.56
CA LEU A 219 -0.70 4.14 -0.05
C LEU A 219 -0.09 4.91 1.14
N SER A 220 1.05 4.46 1.61
CA SER A 220 1.74 4.95 2.78
C SER A 220 2.90 5.90 2.42
N ASN A 221 3.22 6.05 1.13
CA ASN A 221 4.26 6.94 0.65
C ASN A 221 3.80 7.70 -0.60
N THR A 222 4.39 8.86 -0.82
CA THR A 222 4.26 9.62 -2.06
C THR A 222 5.59 9.58 -2.80
N ILE A 223 5.56 9.63 -4.13
CA ILE A 223 6.75 9.77 -4.98
C ILE A 223 6.59 11.08 -5.73
N GLY A 224 7.47 12.03 -5.42
CA GLY A 224 7.45 13.37 -6.00
C GLY A 224 8.23 13.46 -7.31
N LYS A 225 8.40 14.69 -7.81
CA LYS A 225 9.14 14.96 -9.07
C LYS A 225 10.61 14.52 -9.03
N SER A 226 11.23 14.46 -7.85
CA SER A 226 12.60 13.94 -7.68
C SER A 226 12.73 12.47 -8.12
N GLY A 227 11.61 11.74 -8.14
CA GLY A 227 11.58 10.29 -8.34
C GLY A 227 11.98 9.51 -7.08
N LEU A 228 12.18 10.19 -5.95
CA LEU A 228 12.35 9.56 -4.64
C LEU A 228 10.99 9.48 -3.93
N CYS A 229 10.77 8.43 -3.15
CA CYS A 229 9.66 8.44 -2.19
C CYS A 229 9.99 9.36 -1.01
N ASP A 230 8.95 9.88 -0.35
CA ASP A 230 9.05 10.76 0.83
C ASP A 230 10.04 10.26 1.90
N VAL A 231 10.09 8.95 2.13
CA VAL A 231 11.04 8.32 3.06
C VAL A 231 12.49 8.44 2.58
N CYS A 232 12.76 8.11 1.31
CA CYS A 232 14.11 8.22 0.75
C CYS A 232 14.54 9.68 0.63
N GLU A 233 13.64 10.57 0.23
CA GLU A 233 13.90 12.01 0.10
C GLU A 233 14.26 12.61 1.47
N ARG A 234 13.50 12.29 2.52
CA ARG A 234 13.81 12.72 3.88
C ARG A 234 15.17 12.18 4.35
N TYR A 235 15.48 10.93 4.06
CA TYR A 235 16.78 10.35 4.42
C TYR A 235 17.93 11.02 3.69
N VAL A 236 17.84 11.18 2.36
CA VAL A 236 18.88 11.83 1.55
C VAL A 236 19.11 13.27 1.99
N LYS A 237 18.05 14.01 2.32
CA LYS A 237 18.14 15.42 2.72
C LYS A 237 18.72 15.62 4.13
N ASN A 238 18.46 14.70 5.07
CA ASN A 238 18.71 14.97 6.49
C ASN A 238 19.65 13.98 7.19
N PHE A 239 19.96 12.83 6.59
CA PHE A 239 20.79 11.83 7.24
C PHE A 239 22.22 12.36 7.47
N SER A 240 22.68 12.25 8.71
CA SER A 240 24.05 12.52 9.11
C SER A 240 24.55 11.38 10.00
N LYS A 241 25.85 11.06 9.91
CA LYS A 241 26.50 10.10 10.80
C LYS A 241 26.79 10.68 12.18
N THR A 242 26.87 12.00 12.32
CA THR A 242 27.26 12.66 13.58
C THR A 242 26.35 12.30 14.76
N PRO A 243 25.01 12.29 14.63
CA PRO A 243 24.13 11.78 15.69
C PRO A 243 24.41 10.33 16.07
N LEU A 244 24.71 9.47 15.10
CA LEU A 244 25.00 8.05 15.35
C LEU A 244 26.31 7.85 16.11
N LEU A 245 27.33 8.68 15.88
CA LEU A 245 28.57 8.65 16.66
C LEU A 245 28.32 9.00 18.14
N LYS A 246 27.45 9.98 18.40
CA LYS A 246 27.03 10.32 19.77
C LYS A 246 26.24 9.17 20.41
N GLU A 247 25.32 8.56 19.66
CA GLU A 247 24.56 7.39 20.12
C GLU A 247 25.45 6.17 20.38
N LEU A 248 26.52 5.97 19.61
CA LEU A 248 27.47 4.88 19.83
C LEU A 248 28.27 5.10 21.12
N LYS A 249 28.76 6.33 21.35
CA LYS A 249 29.42 6.70 22.61
C LYS A 249 28.48 6.49 23.80
N PHE A 250 27.22 6.91 23.68
CA PHE A 250 26.19 6.70 24.69
C PHE A 250 25.91 5.22 24.93
N LEU A 251 25.80 4.40 23.89
CA LEU A 251 25.66 2.95 24.06
C LEU A 251 26.84 2.38 24.86
N LEU A 252 28.07 2.70 24.46
CA LEU A 252 29.28 2.19 25.11
C LEU A 252 29.40 2.61 26.57
N SER A 253 28.83 3.76 26.97
CA SER A 253 28.79 4.18 28.38
C SER A 253 27.80 3.38 29.23
N LEU A 254 26.96 2.52 28.64
CA LEU A 254 26.03 1.65 29.36
C LEU A 254 26.64 0.28 29.72
N LYS A 255 27.88 -0.01 29.31
CA LYS A 255 28.59 -1.21 29.77
C LYS A 255 28.69 -1.22 31.29
N ASN A 256 28.55 -2.38 31.89
CA ASN A 256 28.54 -2.57 33.35
C ASN A 256 27.45 -1.76 34.11
N SER A 257 26.44 -1.22 33.42
CA SER A 257 25.36 -0.44 34.06
C SER A 257 24.21 -1.30 34.62
N GLY A 258 24.30 -2.62 34.46
CA GLY A 258 23.32 -3.56 34.99
C GLY A 258 23.37 -3.70 36.50
N LYS A 259 22.24 -4.04 37.12
CA LYS A 259 22.15 -4.29 38.57
C LYS A 259 22.59 -5.71 39.00
N GLY A 260 22.88 -6.58 38.04
CA GLY A 260 23.25 -7.97 38.30
C GLY A 260 24.26 -8.45 37.25
N LYS A 261 24.20 -9.73 36.90
CA LYS A 261 25.15 -10.37 35.97
C LYS A 261 25.24 -9.69 34.60
N TYR A 262 24.13 -9.15 34.10
CA TYR A 262 24.03 -8.64 32.73
C TYR A 262 23.94 -7.13 32.70
N ASP A 263 24.60 -6.50 31.73
CA ASP A 263 24.52 -5.06 31.47
C ASP A 263 23.66 -4.73 30.24
N ALA A 264 23.30 -5.73 29.43
CA ALA A 264 22.46 -5.58 28.25
C ALA A 264 21.59 -6.82 28.01
N MET A 265 20.48 -6.64 27.32
CA MET A 265 19.70 -7.75 26.75
C MET A 265 19.76 -7.72 25.21
N VAL A 266 19.99 -8.86 24.56
CA VAL A 266 20.10 -8.94 23.11
C VAL A 266 19.02 -9.85 22.53
N GLY A 267 18.14 -9.27 21.71
CA GLY A 267 17.06 -10.03 21.07
C GLY A 267 17.58 -10.88 19.92
N ILE A 268 17.45 -12.20 20.03
CA ILE A 268 17.91 -13.15 19.00
C ILE A 268 16.80 -14.08 18.50
N SER A 269 16.85 -14.39 17.20
CA SER A 269 15.97 -15.39 16.54
C SER A 269 16.76 -16.54 15.91
N GLY A 270 18.10 -16.53 16.04
CA GLY A 270 18.99 -17.42 15.29
C GLY A 270 19.18 -17.02 13.82
N GLY A 271 18.49 -15.97 13.36
CA GLY A 271 18.64 -15.41 12.03
C GLY A 271 19.92 -14.59 11.87
N LYS A 272 20.29 -14.32 10.61
CA LYS A 272 21.55 -13.69 10.21
C LYS A 272 21.86 -12.38 10.97
N ASP A 273 20.87 -11.49 11.09
CA ASP A 273 21.08 -10.15 11.63
C ASP A 273 21.24 -10.21 13.14
N SER A 274 20.38 -10.98 13.82
CA SER A 274 20.48 -11.19 15.27
C SER A 274 21.75 -11.91 15.70
N THR A 275 22.22 -12.89 14.91
CA THR A 275 23.47 -13.60 15.19
C THR A 275 24.66 -12.65 15.13
N ALA A 276 24.75 -11.83 14.08
CA ALA A 276 25.81 -10.84 13.94
C ALA A 276 25.71 -9.74 15.02
N THR A 277 24.50 -9.35 15.40
CA THR A 277 24.29 -8.41 16.51
C THR A 277 24.78 -8.97 17.85
N LEU A 278 24.48 -10.23 18.19
CA LEU A 278 24.96 -10.81 19.44
C LEU A 278 26.48 -10.91 19.48
N TYR A 279 27.11 -11.32 18.37
CA TYR A 279 28.56 -11.35 18.23
C TYR A 279 29.17 -9.97 18.47
N GLU A 280 28.67 -8.94 17.77
CA GLU A 280 29.24 -7.59 17.89
C GLU A 280 28.98 -6.98 19.28
N THR A 281 27.81 -7.19 19.90
CA THR A 281 27.56 -6.76 21.28
C THR A 281 28.60 -7.35 22.23
N LYS A 282 28.90 -8.64 22.12
CA LYS A 282 29.96 -9.28 22.92
C LYS A 282 31.34 -8.69 22.60
N SER A 283 31.68 -8.49 21.32
CA SER A 283 32.95 -7.89 20.90
C SER A 283 33.14 -6.44 21.36
N MET A 284 32.04 -5.71 21.62
CA MET A 284 32.08 -4.35 22.19
C MET A 284 32.34 -4.33 23.71
N GLY A 285 32.38 -5.50 24.35
CA GLY A 285 32.67 -5.65 25.78
C GLY A 285 31.46 -5.61 26.71
N PHE A 286 30.25 -5.83 26.18
CA PHE A 286 29.06 -6.04 27.02
C PHE A 286 29.04 -7.48 27.57
N THR A 287 28.34 -7.67 28.68
CA THR A 287 27.94 -8.97 29.23
C THR A 287 26.44 -9.17 28.99
N PRO A 288 26.03 -9.59 27.77
CA PRO A 288 24.62 -9.64 27.42
C PRO A 288 23.90 -10.89 27.96
N LEU A 289 22.61 -10.74 28.27
CA LEU A 289 21.64 -11.84 28.26
C LEU A 289 21.01 -11.92 26.87
N ALA A 290 21.18 -13.02 26.15
CA ALA A 290 20.45 -13.25 24.90
C ALA A 290 19.02 -13.70 25.20
N PHE A 291 18.04 -13.22 24.44
CA PHE A 291 16.65 -13.63 24.64
C PHE A 291 15.85 -13.76 23.34
N SER A 292 14.82 -14.60 23.37
CA SER A 292 13.78 -14.65 22.33
C SER A 292 12.41 -14.45 22.96
N LEU A 293 11.63 -13.49 22.44
CA LEU A 293 10.22 -13.32 22.81
C LEU A 293 9.37 -14.33 22.02
N ASP A 294 8.80 -15.31 22.70
CA ASP A 294 7.87 -16.25 22.12
C ASP A 294 6.46 -15.67 22.06
N THR A 295 5.93 -15.57 20.84
CA THR A 295 4.57 -15.14 20.55
C THR A 295 3.66 -16.31 20.16
N HIS A 296 4.19 -17.53 20.22
CA HIS A 296 3.55 -18.80 19.87
C HIS A 296 3.19 -18.96 18.38
N TYR A 297 3.56 -18.00 17.52
CA TYR A 297 3.44 -18.08 16.06
C TYR A 297 4.80 -18.01 15.34
N TYR A 298 5.89 -18.38 16.01
CA TYR A 298 7.19 -18.61 15.37
C TYR A 298 7.29 -20.03 14.81
N PRO A 299 7.99 -20.26 13.68
CA PRO A 299 8.36 -21.59 13.27
C PRO A 299 9.14 -22.33 14.37
N LYS A 300 8.87 -23.63 14.57
CA LYS A 300 9.46 -24.45 15.65
C LYS A 300 10.99 -24.40 15.72
N HIS A 301 11.66 -24.22 14.57
CA HIS A 301 13.12 -24.21 14.48
C HIS A 301 13.79 -22.93 15.02
N ILE A 302 13.02 -21.85 15.30
CA ILE A 302 13.57 -20.55 15.69
C ILE A 302 14.29 -20.62 17.06
N PHE A 303 13.64 -21.18 18.08
CA PHE A 303 14.21 -21.22 19.44
C PHE A 303 15.42 -22.16 19.58
N PRO A 304 15.41 -23.40 19.03
CA PRO A 304 16.60 -24.25 19.04
C PRO A 304 17.82 -23.57 18.39
N ARG A 305 17.60 -22.83 17.29
CA ARG A 305 18.67 -22.08 16.63
C ARG A 305 19.17 -20.90 17.45
N ALA A 306 18.26 -20.12 18.04
CA ALA A 306 18.64 -19.03 18.92
C ALA A 306 19.51 -19.55 20.09
N LYS A 307 19.10 -20.65 20.73
CA LYS A 307 19.87 -21.32 21.78
C LYS A 307 21.24 -21.79 21.29
N GLN A 308 21.32 -22.38 20.09
CA GLN A 308 22.60 -22.81 19.50
C GLN A 308 23.56 -21.63 19.24
N VAL A 309 23.04 -20.51 18.74
CA VAL A 309 23.82 -19.29 18.49
C VAL A 309 24.36 -18.72 19.81
N ALA A 310 23.51 -18.63 20.84
CA ALA A 310 23.91 -18.16 22.16
C ALA A 310 24.99 -19.06 22.77
N LYS A 311 24.79 -20.39 22.72
CA LYS A 311 25.80 -21.37 23.16
C LYS A 311 27.13 -21.20 22.43
N ARG A 312 27.12 -21.04 21.10
CA ARG A 312 28.33 -20.85 20.29
C ARG A 312 29.10 -19.58 20.65
N LEU A 313 28.39 -18.55 21.11
CA LEU A 313 28.98 -17.29 21.53
C LEU A 313 29.25 -17.26 23.05
N SER A 314 29.04 -18.36 23.77
CA SER A 314 29.13 -18.45 25.24
C SER A 314 28.38 -17.30 25.92
N VAL A 315 27.09 -17.17 25.58
CA VAL A 315 26.16 -16.19 26.14
C VAL A 315 24.93 -16.92 26.67
N ASP A 316 24.44 -16.50 27.84
CA ASP A 316 23.22 -17.04 28.44
C ASP A 316 22.00 -16.74 27.58
N TYR A 317 21.02 -17.64 27.58
CA TYR A 317 19.84 -17.57 26.72
C TYR A 317 18.55 -17.82 27.47
N GLU A 318 17.59 -16.92 27.32
CA GLU A 318 16.23 -17.07 27.84
C GLU A 318 15.16 -17.02 26.73
N LYS A 319 14.21 -17.96 26.80
CA LYS A 319 12.99 -17.93 26.01
C LYS A 319 11.87 -17.36 26.88
N ILE A 320 11.26 -16.26 26.43
CA ILE A 320 10.31 -15.48 27.23
C ILE A 320 8.93 -15.48 26.57
N ASP A 321 7.88 -15.87 27.27
CA ASP A 321 6.50 -15.79 26.75
C ASP A 321 6.03 -14.33 26.69
N ALA A 322 5.92 -13.80 25.47
CA ALA A 322 5.50 -12.43 25.23
C ALA A 322 4.02 -12.20 25.55
N ARG A 323 3.17 -13.24 25.55
CA ARG A 323 1.71 -13.11 25.74
C ARG A 323 1.36 -12.53 27.12
N LYS A 324 2.24 -12.71 28.11
CA LYS A 324 2.15 -12.11 29.45
C LYS A 324 2.03 -10.58 29.43
N TYR A 325 2.50 -9.94 28.36
CA TYR A 325 2.47 -8.48 28.18
C TYR A 325 1.30 -7.97 27.35
N MET A 326 0.40 -8.86 26.90
CA MET A 326 -0.70 -8.54 26.02
C MET A 326 -1.84 -7.86 26.77
N ARG A 327 -2.29 -6.72 26.25
CA ARG A 327 -3.46 -6.03 26.81
C ARG A 327 -4.75 -6.58 26.22
N PRO A 328 -5.89 -6.46 26.93
CA PRO A 328 -7.20 -6.81 26.38
C PRO A 328 -7.50 -6.13 25.02
N VAL A 329 -7.15 -4.84 24.89
CA VAL A 329 -7.29 -4.11 23.63
C VAL A 329 -6.45 -4.69 22.48
N ASP A 330 -5.26 -5.21 22.78
CA ASP A 330 -4.39 -5.83 21.77
C ASP A 330 -4.99 -7.17 21.31
N ARG A 331 -5.49 -7.97 22.25
CA ARG A 331 -6.23 -9.22 21.98
C ARG A 331 -7.45 -8.97 21.08
N ALA A 332 -8.23 -7.93 21.38
CA ALA A 332 -9.36 -7.54 20.55
C ALA A 332 -8.95 -7.09 19.13
N CYS A 333 -7.80 -6.42 18.98
CA CYS A 333 -7.24 -6.10 17.66
C CYS A 333 -6.81 -7.36 16.88
N PHE A 334 -6.26 -8.37 17.56
CA PHE A 334 -5.96 -9.68 16.93
C PHE A 334 -7.22 -10.37 16.43
N LYS A 335 -8.30 -10.38 17.22
CA LYS A 335 -9.60 -10.94 16.81
C LYS A 335 -10.14 -10.23 15.57
N LYS A 336 -10.22 -8.90 15.58
CA LYS A 336 -10.65 -8.10 14.42
C LYS A 336 -9.76 -8.31 13.19
N THR A 337 -8.46 -8.49 13.39
CA THR A 337 -7.54 -8.81 12.30
C THR A 337 -7.85 -10.19 11.72
N ALA A 338 -8.10 -11.20 12.55
CA ALA A 338 -8.54 -12.51 12.07
C ALA A 338 -9.88 -12.44 11.31
N ASP A 339 -10.84 -11.64 11.78
CA ASP A 339 -12.12 -11.41 11.12
C ASP A 339 -11.93 -10.80 9.72
N LEU A 340 -11.16 -9.70 9.62
CA LEU A 340 -10.86 -9.02 8.34
C LEU A 340 -10.19 -9.98 7.34
N TYR A 341 -9.27 -10.81 7.81
CA TYR A 341 -8.57 -11.78 6.95
C TYR A 341 -9.43 -12.99 6.59
N ALA A 342 -10.56 -13.24 7.27
CA ALA A 342 -11.50 -14.30 6.95
C ALA A 342 -12.53 -13.89 5.88
N GLU A 343 -12.84 -12.60 5.72
CA GLU A 343 -13.82 -12.10 4.73
C GLU A 343 -13.52 -12.58 3.30
N HIS A 344 -14.53 -12.93 2.51
CA HIS A 344 -14.32 -13.36 1.12
C HIS A 344 -13.78 -12.23 0.24
N ASP A 345 -12.98 -12.61 -0.76
CA ASP A 345 -12.37 -11.67 -1.69
C ASP A 345 -13.44 -10.90 -2.48
N SER A 346 -13.48 -9.59 -2.28
CA SER A 346 -14.37 -8.68 -3.00
C SER A 346 -13.67 -7.34 -3.26
N LEU A 347 -14.25 -6.50 -4.13
CA LEU A 347 -13.73 -5.15 -4.30
C LEU A 347 -13.88 -4.31 -3.02
N GLU A 348 -15.01 -4.46 -2.33
CA GLU A 348 -15.24 -3.79 -1.05
C GLU A 348 -14.16 -4.17 -0.03
N LEU A 349 -13.78 -5.46 0.03
CA LEU A 349 -12.69 -5.90 0.88
C LEU A 349 -11.35 -5.26 0.51
N LYS A 350 -11.06 -5.07 -0.80
CA LYS A 350 -9.86 -4.33 -1.23
C LYS A 350 -9.87 -2.90 -0.70
N GLU A 351 -11.01 -2.22 -0.74
CA GLU A 351 -11.15 -0.87 -0.18
C GLU A 351 -10.98 -0.86 1.35
N LYS A 352 -11.59 -1.82 2.07
CA LYS A 352 -11.40 -2.02 3.52
C LYS A 352 -9.92 -2.25 3.87
N PHE A 353 -9.23 -3.14 3.16
CA PHE A 353 -7.79 -3.40 3.37
C PHE A 353 -6.96 -2.14 3.15
N ARG A 354 -7.23 -1.37 2.10
CA ARG A 354 -6.52 -0.12 1.82
C ARG A 354 -6.75 0.91 2.92
N LYS A 355 -7.99 1.07 3.38
CA LYS A 355 -8.35 1.92 4.53
C LYS A 355 -7.58 1.49 5.78
N TRP A 356 -7.69 0.23 6.18
CA TRP A 356 -7.05 -0.27 7.41
C TRP A 356 -5.53 -0.30 7.34
N TYR A 357 -4.95 -0.44 6.15
CA TYR A 357 -3.50 -0.30 5.96
C TYR A 357 -3.01 1.12 6.26
N VAL A 358 -3.77 2.14 5.87
CA VAL A 358 -3.46 3.54 6.19
C VAL A 358 -3.73 3.83 7.66
N GLU A 359 -4.90 3.47 8.18
CA GLU A 359 -5.28 3.71 9.58
C GLU A 359 -4.38 2.95 10.58
N GLY A 360 -3.96 1.73 10.26
CA GLY A 360 -3.04 0.96 11.11
C GLY A 360 -1.73 1.71 11.42
N ARG A 361 -1.28 2.60 10.52
CA ARG A 361 -0.11 3.47 10.78
C ARG A 361 -0.38 4.56 11.81
N ARG A 362 -1.63 4.95 12.08
CA ARG A 362 -1.97 5.94 13.11
C ARG A 362 -2.14 5.30 14.48
N HIS A 363 -2.43 4.00 14.53
CA HIS A 363 -2.86 3.32 15.76
C HIS A 363 -1.91 2.21 16.26
N TYR A 364 -0.68 2.09 15.71
CA TYR A 364 0.28 1.06 16.13
C TYR A 364 1.09 1.42 17.40
N SER A 365 0.87 2.61 17.98
CA SER A 365 1.52 3.00 19.24
C SER A 365 1.08 2.09 20.40
N ILE A 366 2.01 1.78 21.31
CA ILE A 366 1.71 1.02 22.54
C ILE A 366 0.76 1.77 23.49
N LYS A 367 0.59 3.08 23.30
CA LYS A 367 -0.34 3.91 24.08
C LYS A 367 -1.76 3.90 23.51
N CYS A 368 -1.95 3.37 22.29
CA CYS A 368 -3.23 3.38 21.61
C CYS A 368 -4.22 2.43 22.31
N GLN A 369 -5.46 2.92 22.48
CA GLN A 369 -6.60 2.16 23.04
C GLN A 369 -7.66 1.80 21.97
N HIS A 370 -7.43 2.15 20.71
CA HIS A 370 -8.36 1.83 19.63
C HIS A 370 -8.32 0.33 19.30
N THR A 371 -9.50 -0.25 19.15
CA THR A 371 -9.73 -1.64 18.76
C THR A 371 -10.04 -1.75 17.27
N ILE A 372 -8.99 -1.91 16.46
CA ILE A 372 -9.06 -1.95 14.99
C ILE A 372 -8.32 -3.19 14.43
N PRO A 373 -8.66 -3.66 13.22
CA PRO A 373 -7.85 -4.66 12.53
C PRO A 373 -6.54 -4.04 11.97
N PHE A 374 -5.51 -4.86 11.80
CA PHE A 374 -4.22 -4.46 11.22
C PHE A 374 -3.86 -5.30 10.00
N VAL A 375 -3.71 -4.63 8.85
CA VAL A 375 -3.23 -5.28 7.61
C VAL A 375 -1.73 -5.60 7.67
N ARG A 376 -0.94 -4.80 8.40
CA ARG A 376 0.46 -5.14 8.66
C ARG A 376 0.56 -5.81 10.02
N THR A 377 0.68 -7.14 10.02
CA THR A 377 0.79 -7.97 11.22
C THR A 377 1.89 -7.49 12.18
N CYS A 378 3.04 -7.05 11.66
CA CYS A 378 4.14 -6.51 12.46
C CYS A 378 3.77 -5.25 13.24
N GLN A 379 2.81 -4.44 12.78
CA GLN A 379 2.34 -3.26 13.53
C GLN A 379 1.54 -3.67 14.76
N LEU A 380 0.69 -4.69 14.62
CA LEU A 380 -0.06 -5.24 15.75
C LEU A 380 0.87 -5.94 16.74
N CYS A 381 1.77 -6.80 16.24
CA CYS A 381 2.78 -7.48 17.06
C CYS A 381 3.65 -6.49 17.86
N ARG A 382 3.99 -5.32 17.28
CA ARG A 382 4.74 -4.27 17.98
C ARG A 382 4.05 -3.76 19.25
N ARG A 383 2.71 -3.72 19.29
CA ARG A 383 1.95 -3.29 20.49
C ARG A 383 2.19 -4.21 21.69
N LEU A 384 2.46 -5.49 21.43
CA LEU A 384 2.85 -6.50 22.40
C LEU A 384 4.35 -6.42 22.73
N ILE A 385 5.18 -6.56 21.71
CA ILE A 385 6.63 -6.78 21.85
C ILE A 385 7.35 -5.62 22.54
N VAL A 386 6.97 -4.37 22.26
CA VAL A 386 7.62 -3.21 22.89
C VAL A 386 7.33 -3.14 24.40
N ARG A 387 6.19 -3.67 24.86
CA ARG A 387 5.88 -3.77 26.30
C ARG A 387 6.72 -4.86 26.96
N ALA A 388 6.85 -6.01 26.30
CA ALA A 388 7.70 -7.11 26.76
C ALA A 388 9.16 -6.66 26.92
N TYR A 389 9.71 -5.93 25.95
CA TYR A 389 11.04 -5.34 26.07
C TYR A 389 11.21 -4.51 27.35
N TYR A 390 10.29 -3.58 27.61
CA TYR A 390 10.39 -2.77 28.82
C TYR A 390 10.27 -3.61 30.10
N GLY A 391 9.29 -4.52 30.15
CA GLY A 391 9.05 -5.34 31.34
C GLY A 391 10.21 -6.27 31.69
N GLU A 392 10.76 -6.96 30.68
CA GLU A 392 11.88 -7.90 30.90
C GLU A 392 13.18 -7.15 31.22
N ALA A 393 13.46 -6.02 30.56
CA ALA A 393 14.62 -5.21 30.92
C ALA A 393 14.60 -4.79 32.39
N GLN A 394 13.44 -4.35 32.90
CA GLN A 394 13.28 -4.00 34.31
C GLN A 394 13.47 -5.21 35.24
N LYS A 395 12.89 -6.38 34.89
CA LYS A 395 13.01 -7.62 35.66
C LYS A 395 14.46 -8.08 35.78
N HIS A 396 15.25 -7.95 34.72
CA HIS A 396 16.66 -8.32 34.70
C HIS A 396 17.60 -7.20 35.18
N GLY A 397 17.06 -6.04 35.61
CA GLY A 397 17.88 -4.93 36.09
C GLY A 397 18.79 -4.30 35.03
N VAL A 398 18.41 -4.37 33.76
CA VAL A 398 19.13 -3.76 32.63
C VAL A 398 18.40 -2.53 32.09
N ASN A 399 19.15 -1.59 31.54
CA ASN A 399 18.61 -0.37 30.94
C ASN A 399 18.72 -0.34 29.40
N VAL A 400 19.27 -1.38 28.76
CA VAL A 400 19.48 -1.42 27.31
C VAL A 400 19.08 -2.76 26.69
N ILE A 401 18.33 -2.68 25.58
CA ILE A 401 18.00 -3.81 24.72
C ILE A 401 18.57 -3.56 23.34
N ILE A 402 19.31 -4.52 22.82
CA ILE A 402 19.98 -4.44 21.52
C ILE A 402 19.34 -5.42 20.54
N LEU A 403 18.96 -4.92 19.36
CA LEU A 403 18.21 -5.65 18.35
C LEU A 403 18.94 -5.64 16.99
N GLY A 404 18.85 -6.77 16.27
CA GLY A 404 19.32 -6.91 14.89
C GLY A 404 18.39 -6.28 13.85
N ILE A 405 18.01 -5.01 14.03
CA ILE A 405 17.15 -4.28 13.08
C ILE A 405 18.00 -3.32 12.25
N ASN A 406 17.84 -3.40 10.93
CA ASN A 406 18.69 -2.71 9.95
C ASN A 406 18.22 -1.30 9.58
N GLU A 407 17.14 -0.81 10.18
CA GLU A 407 16.57 0.54 9.95
C GLU A 407 16.62 1.38 11.23
N TRP A 408 16.36 2.70 11.13
CA TRP A 408 16.33 3.60 12.28
C TRP A 408 15.25 3.22 13.30
N ALA A 409 15.53 3.46 14.58
CA ALA A 409 14.61 3.24 15.69
C ALA A 409 13.67 4.44 15.90
N GLY A 410 14.16 5.65 15.62
CA GLY A 410 13.49 6.91 15.82
C GLY A 410 13.68 7.88 14.66
N LEU A 411 12.68 8.72 14.45
CA LEU A 411 12.73 9.86 13.54
C LEU A 411 12.04 11.01 14.26
N SER A 412 12.82 12.02 14.66
CA SER A 412 12.32 13.26 15.24
C SER A 412 12.58 14.42 14.28
N GLN A 413 11.79 15.47 14.40
CA GLN A 413 12.07 16.73 13.74
C GLN A 413 12.62 17.68 14.80
N ASP A 414 13.77 18.26 14.52
CA ASP A 414 14.35 19.34 15.31
C ASP A 414 13.45 20.58 15.20
N SER A 415 13.07 21.17 16.34
CA SER A 415 12.08 22.26 16.38
C SER A 415 12.59 23.54 15.74
N GLU A 416 13.89 23.82 15.87
CA GLU A 416 14.51 25.06 15.38
C GLU A 416 14.89 24.95 13.91
N SER A 417 15.73 23.97 13.57
CA SER A 417 16.23 23.80 12.20
C SER A 417 15.22 23.16 11.25
N LYS A 418 14.11 22.62 11.78
CA LYS A 418 13.13 21.79 11.08
C LYS A 418 13.73 20.55 10.38
N LYS A 419 15.01 20.24 10.64
CA LYS A 419 15.71 19.07 10.08
C LYS A 419 15.26 17.80 10.80
N PHE A 420 15.22 16.71 10.05
CA PHE A 420 14.89 15.41 10.63
C PHE A 420 16.14 14.71 11.17
N VAL A 421 16.08 14.25 12.41
CA VAL A 421 17.16 13.46 13.02
C VAL A 421 16.78 11.98 13.00
N PHE A 422 17.62 11.18 12.34
CA PHE A 422 17.49 9.72 12.32
C PHE A 422 18.28 9.14 13.49
N SER A 423 17.59 8.38 14.34
CA SER A 423 18.15 7.82 15.56
C SER A 423 18.14 6.30 15.52
N ALA A 424 19.22 5.67 15.94
CA ALA A 424 19.31 4.23 16.16
C ALA A 424 18.82 3.80 17.54
N ILE A 425 18.58 4.75 18.45
CA ILE A 425 18.21 4.48 19.85
C ILE A 425 16.83 5.05 20.16
N ARG A 426 15.92 4.20 20.63
CA ARG A 426 14.62 4.62 21.15
C ARG A 426 14.60 4.52 22.67
N LYS A 427 14.40 5.66 23.34
CA LYS A 427 14.14 5.71 24.79
C LYS A 427 12.69 5.27 25.08
N LEU A 428 12.52 4.28 25.95
CA LEU A 428 11.23 3.87 26.51
C LEU A 428 11.18 4.24 27.98
N GLN A 429 10.27 5.14 28.35
CA GLN A 429 10.04 5.55 29.74
C GLN A 429 8.53 5.72 29.98
N PRO A 430 7.77 4.62 30.08
CA PRO A 430 6.32 4.67 30.25
C PRO A 430 5.89 5.17 31.64
N PHE A 431 6.75 5.06 32.66
CA PHE A 431 6.49 5.51 34.03
C PHE A 431 7.54 6.56 34.43
N LYS A 432 7.10 7.70 34.98
CA LYS A 432 8.00 8.80 35.36
C LYS A 432 9.01 8.40 36.43
N ASN A 433 8.59 7.55 37.37
CA ASN A 433 9.37 7.09 38.52
C ASN A 433 10.24 5.85 38.26
N LYS A 434 10.24 5.32 37.02
CA LYS A 434 11.08 4.16 36.67
C LYS A 434 12.18 4.56 35.69
N PRO A 435 13.35 3.88 35.74
CA PRO A 435 14.44 4.19 34.83
C PRO A 435 14.02 3.93 33.38
N PRO A 436 14.59 4.68 32.42
CA PRO A 436 14.36 4.45 31.02
C PRO A 436 15.04 3.14 30.55
N VAL A 437 14.44 2.53 29.53
CA VAL A 437 15.06 1.43 28.77
C VAL A 437 15.34 1.91 27.36
N TYR A 438 16.57 1.73 26.89
CA TYR A 438 17.02 2.15 25.56
C TYR A 438 16.99 0.97 24.59
N ILE A 439 16.18 1.08 23.53
CA ILE A 439 16.12 0.08 22.47
C ILE A 439 17.05 0.50 21.33
N VAL A 440 18.05 -0.32 21.05
CA VAL A 440 19.13 -0.03 20.11
C VAL A 440 18.97 -0.88 18.87
N HIS A 441 18.89 -0.25 17.70
CA HIS A 441 18.97 -0.91 16.40
C HIS A 441 20.43 -0.94 15.95
N LEU A 442 21.19 -1.92 16.45
CA LEU A 442 22.66 -1.93 16.34
C LEU A 442 23.18 -1.92 14.90
N PRO A 443 22.63 -2.71 13.95
CA PRO A 443 23.11 -2.66 12.57
C PRO A 443 22.95 -1.28 11.92
N PHE A 444 21.88 -0.55 12.23
CA PHE A 444 21.71 0.83 11.77
C PHE A 444 22.66 1.80 12.48
N LEU A 445 22.84 1.67 13.79
CA LEU A 445 23.79 2.49 14.56
C LEU A 445 25.21 2.42 13.96
N LEU A 446 25.64 1.21 13.62
CA LEU A 446 26.97 0.95 13.05
C LEU A 446 27.05 1.11 11.53
N GLN A 447 25.92 1.46 10.88
CA GLN A 447 25.82 1.56 9.41
C GLN A 447 26.26 0.27 8.68
N ARG A 448 26.04 -0.88 9.33
CA ARG A 448 26.43 -2.21 8.85
C ARG A 448 25.87 -2.47 7.45
N LYS A 449 26.61 -3.19 6.61
CA LYS A 449 26.14 -3.68 5.32
C LYS A 449 25.94 -5.19 5.36
N ILE A 450 25.17 -5.72 4.42
CA ILE A 450 24.97 -7.18 4.33
C ILE A 450 26.29 -7.95 4.16
N LYS A 451 27.29 -7.36 3.48
CA LYS A 451 28.64 -7.95 3.34
C LYS A 451 29.35 -8.11 4.68
N ASP A 452 29.21 -7.15 5.59
CA ASP A 452 29.87 -7.17 6.91
C ASP A 452 29.21 -8.23 7.79
N THR A 453 27.88 -8.32 7.73
CA THR A 453 27.11 -9.41 8.33
C THR A 453 27.61 -10.76 7.81
N GLY A 454 27.80 -10.91 6.50
CA GLY A 454 28.34 -12.13 5.89
C GLY A 454 29.73 -12.53 6.42
N LYS A 455 30.62 -11.56 6.67
CA LYS A 455 31.95 -11.84 7.27
C LYS A 455 31.81 -12.46 8.67
N ILE A 456 30.94 -11.90 9.51
CA ILE A 456 30.71 -12.40 10.87
C ILE A 456 30.11 -13.81 10.84
N LEU A 457 29.10 -14.02 9.99
CA LEU A 457 28.45 -15.33 9.88
C LEU A 457 29.43 -16.43 9.43
N ARG A 458 30.36 -16.12 8.52
CA ARG A 458 31.41 -17.07 8.12
C ARG A 458 32.34 -17.44 9.28
N LYS A 459 32.78 -16.45 10.08
CA LYS A 459 33.58 -16.71 11.30
C LYS A 459 32.84 -17.63 12.27
N LEU A 460 31.53 -17.46 12.37
CA LEU A 460 30.65 -18.26 13.23
C LEU A 460 30.13 -19.53 12.56
N GLY A 461 30.66 -19.95 11.40
CA GLY A 461 30.18 -21.12 10.67
C GLY A 461 28.66 -21.19 10.51
N TRP A 462 27.99 -20.03 10.47
CA TRP A 462 26.54 -19.94 10.41
C TRP A 462 26.10 -20.30 8.99
N LYS A 463 25.14 -21.21 8.88
CA LYS A 463 24.62 -21.69 7.59
C LYS A 463 23.21 -21.19 7.37
N ILE A 464 22.89 -20.89 6.11
CA ILE A 464 21.52 -20.54 5.73
C ILE A 464 20.63 -21.76 6.01
N PRO A 465 19.51 -21.56 6.72
CA PRO A 465 18.52 -22.61 6.94
C PRO A 465 18.01 -23.27 5.65
N ARG A 466 17.73 -24.58 5.72
CA ARG A 466 17.08 -25.32 4.63
C ARG A 466 15.75 -24.65 4.24
N GLY A 467 15.60 -24.30 2.96
CA GLY A 467 14.39 -23.67 2.41
C GLY A 467 14.32 -22.14 2.57
N GLU A 468 15.33 -21.53 3.20
CA GLU A 468 15.43 -20.09 3.37
C GLU A 468 16.53 -19.50 2.46
N ARG A 469 16.45 -18.19 2.25
CA ARG A 469 17.36 -17.32 1.53
C ARG A 469 17.88 -16.31 2.55
N LEU A 470 19.06 -15.76 2.27
CA LEU A 470 19.68 -14.78 3.15
C LEU A 470 18.82 -13.52 3.36
N ILE A 471 18.07 -13.10 2.35
CA ILE A 471 17.21 -11.90 2.39
C ILE A 471 15.81 -12.30 1.94
N GLU A 472 14.84 -12.15 2.85
CA GLU A 472 13.44 -12.50 2.63
C GLU A 472 12.50 -11.49 3.29
N SER A 473 11.21 -11.66 3.02
CA SER A 473 10.17 -10.97 3.78
C SER A 473 10.04 -11.54 5.20
N ASN A 474 9.32 -10.83 6.06
CA ASN A 474 9.03 -11.28 7.42
C ASN A 474 8.25 -12.62 7.48
N ALA A 475 7.62 -13.04 6.38
CA ALA A 475 6.90 -14.30 6.32
C ALA A 475 7.81 -15.51 6.52
N ASN A 476 9.10 -15.40 6.23
CA ASN A 476 10.05 -16.48 6.48
C ASN A 476 10.06 -16.91 7.96
N SER A 477 10.20 -15.91 8.84
CA SER A 477 10.44 -16.13 10.27
C SER A 477 9.21 -15.95 11.15
N CYS A 478 8.02 -15.65 10.62
CA CYS A 478 6.81 -15.43 11.40
C CYS A 478 5.58 -16.03 10.72
N LEU A 479 4.92 -17.00 11.37
CA LEU A 479 3.76 -17.70 10.81
C LEU A 479 2.54 -16.78 10.67
N PHE A 480 2.39 -15.81 11.58
CA PHE A 480 1.32 -14.80 11.47
C PHE A 480 1.53 -13.90 10.24
N ALA A 481 2.76 -13.45 9.99
CA ALA A 481 3.09 -12.73 8.76
C ALA A 481 2.91 -13.61 7.51
N LYS A 482 3.33 -14.88 7.58
CA LYS A 482 3.20 -15.86 6.49
C LYS A 482 1.75 -16.09 6.09
N ALA A 483 0.85 -16.32 7.06
CA ALA A 483 -0.58 -16.50 6.82
C ALA A 483 -1.26 -15.26 6.23
N ALA A 484 -0.77 -14.06 6.56
CA ALA A 484 -1.34 -12.81 6.09
C ALA A 484 -0.81 -12.34 4.72
N GLU A 485 0.41 -12.75 4.33
CA GLU A 485 1.17 -12.12 3.25
C GLU A 485 0.44 -12.13 1.90
N ASN A 486 0.02 -13.30 1.42
CA ASN A 486 -0.56 -13.46 0.08
C ASN A 486 -1.87 -12.68 -0.08
N LYS A 487 -2.76 -12.76 0.91
CA LYS A 487 -4.02 -12.01 0.89
C LYS A 487 -3.78 -10.51 0.99
N ALA A 488 -2.90 -10.05 1.89
CA ALA A 488 -2.54 -8.64 1.99
C ALA A 488 -1.95 -8.11 0.68
N ARG A 489 -1.03 -8.85 0.07
CA ARG A 489 -0.42 -8.50 -1.22
C ARG A 489 -1.48 -8.31 -2.32
N ARG A 490 -2.42 -9.25 -2.41
CA ARG A 490 -3.51 -9.22 -3.40
C ARG A 490 -4.51 -8.09 -3.15
N MET A 491 -4.88 -7.83 -1.89
CA MET A 491 -5.83 -6.79 -1.53
C MET A 491 -5.25 -5.38 -1.70
N LEU A 492 -3.96 -5.20 -1.35
CA LEU A 492 -3.28 -3.92 -1.45
C LEU A 492 -2.81 -3.59 -2.88
N GLY A 493 -2.45 -4.62 -3.66
CA GLY A 493 -1.83 -4.46 -4.99
C GLY A 493 -0.30 -4.26 -4.94
N PHE A 494 0.31 -4.40 -3.76
CA PHE A 494 1.75 -4.42 -3.54
C PHE A 494 2.08 -5.26 -2.30
N HIS A 495 3.34 -5.65 -2.15
CA HIS A 495 3.76 -6.50 -1.04
C HIS A 495 3.83 -5.71 0.28
N PRO A 496 3.18 -6.16 1.38
CA PRO A 496 3.10 -5.38 2.63
C PRO A 496 4.46 -5.13 3.30
N ASP A 497 5.44 -6.01 3.07
CA ASP A 497 6.80 -5.87 3.59
C ASP A 497 7.71 -4.94 2.77
N ALA A 498 7.23 -4.41 1.63
CA ALA A 498 7.99 -3.46 0.82
C ALA A 498 8.42 -2.23 1.63
N THR A 499 7.63 -1.82 2.63
CA THR A 499 7.96 -0.68 3.49
C THR A 499 9.23 -0.91 4.32
N ARG A 500 9.43 -2.13 4.87
CA ARG A 500 10.63 -2.48 5.64
C ARG A 500 11.84 -2.61 4.71
N LEU A 501 11.72 -3.42 3.66
CA LEU A 501 12.81 -3.62 2.72
C LEU A 501 13.22 -2.32 2.01
N ALA A 502 12.28 -1.41 1.75
CA ALA A 502 12.59 -0.08 1.23
C ALA A 502 13.50 0.72 2.17
N ARG A 503 13.31 0.62 3.50
CA ARG A 503 14.15 1.29 4.49
C ARG A 503 15.54 0.67 4.56
N GLU A 504 15.65 -0.65 4.52
CA GLU A 504 16.96 -1.33 4.45
C GLU A 504 17.74 -0.96 3.19
N VAL A 505 17.07 -0.80 2.05
CA VAL A 505 17.71 -0.27 0.82
C VAL A 505 18.07 1.21 0.98
N THR A 506 17.23 2.00 1.66
CA THR A 506 17.45 3.44 1.85
C THR A 506 18.72 3.73 2.64
N VAL A 507 18.94 2.97 3.71
CA VAL A 507 20.17 3.07 4.53
C VAL A 507 21.35 2.31 3.90
N GLY A 508 21.10 1.63 2.78
CA GLY A 508 22.08 0.87 2.01
C GLY A 508 22.55 -0.41 2.68
N PHE A 509 21.77 -1.02 3.58
CA PHE A 509 22.09 -2.32 4.19
C PHE A 509 22.08 -3.43 3.12
N ILE A 510 21.06 -3.42 2.26
CA ILE A 510 20.90 -4.30 1.09
C ILE A 510 20.72 -3.49 -0.19
N SER A 511 20.97 -4.11 -1.34
CA SER A 511 20.70 -3.52 -2.64
C SER A 511 19.21 -3.56 -3.00
N LYS A 512 18.79 -2.65 -3.88
CA LYS A 512 17.44 -2.65 -4.45
C LYS A 512 17.10 -3.98 -5.17
N LYS A 513 18.08 -4.60 -5.84
CA LYS A 513 17.93 -5.92 -6.49
C LYS A 513 17.61 -7.02 -5.48
N GLN A 514 18.36 -7.09 -4.38
CA GLN A 514 18.12 -8.07 -3.31
C GLN A 514 16.73 -7.90 -2.68
N ALA A 515 16.32 -6.65 -2.43
CA ALA A 515 14.98 -6.37 -1.91
C ALA A 515 13.86 -6.82 -2.88
N ARG A 516 14.02 -6.63 -4.20
CA ARG A 516 13.04 -7.12 -5.18
C ARG A 516 12.92 -8.64 -5.17
N LEU A 517 14.05 -9.36 -5.20
CA LEU A 517 14.07 -10.83 -5.12
C LEU A 517 13.41 -11.35 -3.84
N ALA A 518 13.54 -10.63 -2.72
CA ALA A 518 12.87 -10.96 -1.47
C ALA A 518 11.34 -10.77 -1.54
N LEU A 519 10.87 -9.72 -2.21
CA LEU A 519 9.44 -9.44 -2.42
C LEU A 519 8.77 -10.35 -3.46
N GLU A 520 9.57 -10.95 -4.35
CA GLU A 520 9.11 -11.90 -5.36
C GLU A 520 8.91 -13.31 -4.80
N LYS A 521 9.63 -13.68 -3.73
CA LYS A 521 9.49 -15.00 -3.10
C LYS A 521 8.05 -15.18 -2.60
N ILE A 522 7.46 -16.32 -2.95
CA ILE A 522 6.13 -16.74 -2.49
C ILE A 522 6.30 -17.66 -1.30
N HIS A 523 5.62 -17.36 -0.21
CA HIS A 523 5.56 -18.22 0.96
C HIS A 523 4.21 -18.93 0.99
N ASN A 524 4.19 -20.17 0.54
CA ASN A 524 2.99 -21.00 0.64
C ASN A 524 2.76 -21.40 2.10
N TYR A 525 1.52 -21.29 2.55
CA TYR A 525 1.13 -21.65 3.89
C TYR A 525 -0.35 -22.00 3.92
N ASN A 526 -0.66 -23.14 4.52
CA ASN A 526 -2.00 -23.74 4.51
C ASN A 526 -2.90 -23.24 5.65
N LYS A 527 -2.35 -22.55 6.66
CA LYS A 527 -3.14 -22.03 7.78
C LYS A 527 -3.57 -20.59 7.53
N SER A 528 -4.83 -20.32 7.83
CA SER A 528 -5.40 -18.98 7.89
C SER A 528 -4.83 -18.18 9.06
N VAL A 529 -4.96 -16.86 9.01
CA VAL A 529 -4.63 -15.98 10.14
C VAL A 529 -5.34 -16.40 11.42
N ARG A 530 -6.62 -16.79 11.34
CA ARG A 530 -7.39 -17.25 12.49
C ARG A 530 -6.81 -18.52 13.10
N GLN A 531 -6.46 -19.51 12.28
CA GLN A 531 -5.86 -20.77 12.76
C GLN A 531 -4.52 -20.51 13.46
N VAL A 532 -3.64 -19.69 12.88
CA VAL A 532 -2.37 -19.33 13.52
C VAL A 532 -2.58 -18.66 14.87
N LEU A 533 -3.53 -17.75 14.99
CA LEU A 533 -3.78 -17.04 16.24
C LEU A 533 -4.46 -17.91 17.30
N LYS A 534 -5.31 -18.87 16.91
CA LYS A 534 -5.88 -19.88 17.81
C LYS A 534 -4.80 -20.82 18.35
N GLU A 535 -3.94 -21.34 17.47
CA GLU A 535 -2.80 -22.19 17.87
C GLU A 535 -1.80 -21.47 18.77
N ALA A 536 -1.71 -20.14 18.65
CA ALA A 536 -0.89 -19.30 19.52
C ALA A 536 -1.60 -18.89 20.83
N GLU A 537 -2.85 -19.31 21.03
CA GLU A 537 -3.72 -18.95 22.17
C GLU A 537 -3.89 -17.43 22.35
N ILE A 538 -3.87 -16.71 21.22
CA ILE A 538 -4.06 -15.26 21.19
C ILE A 538 -5.53 -14.89 21.05
N ILE A 539 -6.35 -15.71 20.39
CA ILE A 539 -7.79 -15.44 20.21
C ILE A 539 -8.66 -16.65 20.50
#